data_AF-A0A536I320-F1
#
_entry.id   AF-A0A536I320-F1
#
_cell.length_a   1.000
_cell.length_b   1.000
_cell.length_c   1.000
_cell.angle_alpha   90.00
_cell.angle_beta   90.00
_cell.angle_gamma   90.00
#
_symmetry.space_group_name_H-M   'P 1'
#
loop_
_entity.id
_entity.type
_entity.pdbx_description
1 polymer ?
#
loop_
_entity_poly.entity_id
_entity_poly.type
_entity_poly.pdbx_seq_one_letter_code
_entity_poly.pdbx_strand_id
1 'polypeptide(L)'
;MQGSAVWKELQLLLSLNLPDTAYYLWEGTATCCHCDDQRLVIGAPTEQSARQLVQAYLPVVRRTLEAIPDAPKRVQVVVTAAPPARA
;
A
#
# COMPACT_ATOMS: atom_id res chain seq x y z
N MET A 1 -4.06 16.39 -8.52
CA MET A 1 -3.70 15.50 -7.38
C MET A 1 -2.99 14.27 -7.93
N GLN A 2 -1.68 14.34 -8.14
CA GLN A 2 -0.89 13.28 -8.82
C GLN A 2 -0.80 11.98 -7.99
N GLY A 3 -0.79 12.07 -6.66
CA GLY A 3 -0.77 10.91 -5.77
C GLY A 3 -1.94 9.92 -5.92
N SER A 4 -3.09 10.38 -6.41
CA SER A 4 -4.23 9.48 -6.69
C SER A 4 -4.04 8.63 -7.95
N ALA A 5 -3.23 9.07 -8.92
CA ALA A 5 -3.03 8.34 -10.17
C ALA A 5 -2.09 7.16 -9.95
N VAL A 6 -0.93 7.39 -9.32
CA VAL A 6 0.05 6.34 -8.99
C VAL A 6 -0.55 5.25 -8.12
N TRP A 7 -1.39 5.61 -7.13
CA TRP A 7 -2.06 4.62 -6.30
C TRP A 7 -3.00 3.72 -7.12
N LYS A 8 -3.80 4.29 -8.02
CA LYS A 8 -4.71 3.52 -8.89
C LYS A 8 -3.94 2.64 -9.87
N GLU A 9 -2.87 3.15 -10.45
CA GLU A 9 -1.99 2.40 -11.34
C GLU A 9 -1.35 1.22 -10.60
N LEU A 10 -0.87 1.44 -9.37
CA LEU A 10 -0.35 0.38 -8.51
C LEU A 10 -1.42 -0.69 -8.22
N GLN A 11 -2.66 -0.30 -7.89
CA GLN A 11 -3.76 -1.23 -7.68
C GLN A 11 -4.01 -2.10 -8.92
N LEU A 12 -4.07 -1.48 -10.10
CA LEU A 12 -4.25 -2.17 -11.38
C LEU A 12 -3.11 -3.17 -11.65
N LEU A 13 -1.86 -2.73 -11.49
CA LEU A 13 -0.72 -3.61 -11.73
C LEU A 13 -0.67 -4.75 -10.70
N LEU A 14 -1.04 -4.50 -9.44
CA LEU A 14 -1.12 -5.56 -8.44
C LEU A 14 -2.24 -6.56 -8.75
N SER A 15 -3.39 -6.12 -9.26
CA SER A 15 -4.48 -7.03 -9.66
C SER A 15 -4.08 -7.93 -10.84
N LEU A 16 -3.14 -7.48 -11.68
CA LEU A 16 -2.61 -8.28 -12.79
C LEU A 16 -1.47 -9.23 -12.37
N ASN A 17 -0.73 -8.89 -11.31
CA ASN A 17 0.46 -9.63 -10.88
C ASN A 17 0.23 -10.54 -9.67
N LEU A 18 -0.85 -10.33 -8.91
CA LEU A 18 -1.23 -11.16 -7.77
C LEU A 18 -2.41 -12.07 -8.13
N PRO A 19 -2.49 -13.28 -7.54
CA PRO A 19 -3.72 -14.06 -7.57
C PRO A 19 -4.90 -13.28 -6.97
N ASP A 20 -6.12 -13.47 -7.49
CA ASP A 20 -7.33 -12.76 -7.03
C ASP A 20 -7.46 -12.72 -5.50
N THR A 21 -7.33 -13.87 -4.83
CA THR A 21 -7.44 -13.96 -3.36
C THR A 21 -6.39 -13.11 -2.64
N ALA A 22 -5.15 -13.07 -3.13
CA ALA A 22 -4.09 -12.27 -2.54
C ALA A 22 -4.29 -10.78 -2.80
N TYR A 23 -4.79 -10.42 -3.99
CA TYR A 23 -5.16 -9.04 -4.33
C TYR A 23 -6.30 -8.52 -3.46
N TYR A 24 -7.40 -9.27 -3.32
CA TYR A 24 -8.53 -8.89 -2.46
C TYR A 24 -8.12 -8.69 -0.99
N LEU A 25 -7.24 -9.55 -0.47
CA LEU A 25 -6.70 -9.39 0.88
C LEU A 25 -5.85 -8.12 1.02
N TRP A 26 -5.01 -7.81 0.03
CA TRP A 26 -4.23 -6.59 0.03
C TRP A 26 -5.13 -5.35 -0.07
N GLU A 27 -6.08 -5.34 -1.01
CA GLU A 27 -7.03 -4.24 -1.22
C GLU A 27 -7.88 -3.97 0.04
N GLY A 28 -8.33 -5.02 0.73
CA GLY A 28 -9.09 -4.90 1.97
C GLY A 28 -8.27 -4.46 3.19
N THR A 29 -6.94 -4.48 3.11
CA THR A 29 -6.05 -4.13 4.24
C THR A 29 -5.15 -2.92 3.99
N ALA A 30 -5.04 -2.44 2.74
CA ALA A 30 -4.17 -1.34 2.35
C ALA A 30 -4.99 -0.10 1.96
N THR A 31 -4.78 1.01 2.66
CA THR A 31 -5.37 2.32 2.32
C THR A 31 -4.28 3.30 1.94
N CYS A 32 -4.46 4.11 0.90
CA CYS A 32 -3.53 5.19 0.61
C CYS A 32 -3.72 6.33 1.62
N CYS A 33 -2.75 6.51 2.52
CA CYS A 33 -2.76 7.64 3.48
C CYS A 33 -2.10 8.89 2.89
N HIS A 34 -1.04 8.69 2.11
CA HIS A 34 -0.29 9.77 1.48
C HIS A 34 0.43 9.22 0.25
N CYS A 35 0.42 9.97 -0.84
CA CYS A 35 1.13 9.61 -2.06
C CYS A 35 1.60 10.88 -2.76
N ASP A 36 2.90 10.99 -2.96
CA ASP A 36 3.58 12.02 -3.75
C ASP A 36 4.78 11.41 -4.47
N ASP A 37 5.56 12.24 -5.17
CA ASP A 37 6.71 11.79 -5.97
C ASP A 37 7.89 11.29 -5.12
N GLN A 38 7.87 11.52 -3.80
CA GLN A 38 8.92 11.10 -2.87
C GLN A 38 8.54 9.84 -2.09
N ARG A 39 7.28 9.74 -1.64
CA ARG A 39 6.83 8.68 -0.75
C ARG A 39 5.38 8.27 -0.96
N LEU A 40 5.16 6.97 -0.85
CA LEU A 40 3.87 6.32 -0.65
C LEU A 40 3.75 5.86 0.80
N VAL A 41 2.68 6.27 1.48
CA VAL A 41 2.33 5.82 2.83
C VAL A 41 1.05 5.01 2.74
N ILE A 42 1.18 3.71 3.04
CA ILE A 42 0.08 2.75 3.06
C ILE A 42 -0.37 2.58 4.51
N GLY A 43 -1.63 2.88 4.78
CA GLY A 43 -2.30 2.64 6.03
C GLY A 43 -2.80 1.20 6.13
N ALA A 44 -2.58 0.58 7.28
CA ALA A 44 -3.10 -0.73 7.64
C ALA A 44 -4.03 -0.59 8.85
N PRO A 45 -5.18 -1.31 8.88
CA PRO A 45 -6.16 -1.17 9.95
C PRO A 45 -5.68 -1.70 11.30
N THR A 46 -4.69 -2.59 11.32
CA THR A 46 -4.12 -3.16 12.56
C THR A 46 -2.62 -3.35 12.44
N GLU A 47 -1.92 -3.54 13.57
CA GLU A 47 -0.50 -3.92 13.58
C GLU A 47 -0.24 -5.24 12.84
N GLN A 48 -1.16 -6.21 12.97
CA GLN A 48 -1.04 -7.49 12.28
C GLN A 48 -1.13 -7.30 10.76
N SER A 49 -2.09 -6.53 10.29
CA SER A 49 -2.22 -6.17 8.87
C SER A 49 -0.99 -5.41 8.37
N ALA A 50 -0.45 -4.47 9.17
CA ALA A 50 0.77 -3.75 8.81
C ALA A 50 1.95 -4.70 8.63
N ARG A 51 2.14 -5.65 9.56
CA ARG A 51 3.21 -6.66 9.47
C ARG A 51 3.03 -7.54 8.23
N GLN A 52 1.80 -7.97 7.94
CA GLN A 52 1.49 -8.76 6.76
C GLN A 52 1.78 -7.98 5.46
N LEU A 53 1.37 -6.71 5.39
CA LEU A 53 1.67 -5.83 4.25
C LEU A 53 3.19 -5.68 4.05
N VAL A 54 3.95 -5.46 5.13
CA VAL A 54 5.41 -5.34 5.06
C VAL A 54 6.08 -6.64 4.61
N GLN A 55 5.65 -7.78 5.12
CA GLN A 55 6.32 -9.05 4.87
C GLN A 55 5.95 -9.67 3.51
N ALA A 56 4.66 -9.69 3.18
CA ALA A 56 4.16 -10.39 1.99
C ALA A 56 4.06 -9.48 0.76
N TYR A 57 3.64 -8.23 0.94
CA TYR A 57 3.22 -7.39 -0.17
C TYR A 57 4.20 -6.27 -0.51
N LEU A 58 4.94 -5.73 0.46
CA LEU A 58 5.88 -4.63 0.24
C LEU A 58 6.97 -4.93 -0.80
N PRO A 59 7.54 -6.16 -0.89
CA PRO A 59 8.47 -6.49 -1.96
C PRO A 59 7.83 -6.39 -3.35
N VAL A 60 6.59 -6.87 -3.47
CA VAL A 60 5.82 -6.82 -4.74
C VAL A 60 5.47 -5.38 -5.07
N VAL A 61 4.92 -4.62 -4.12
CA VAL A 61 4.60 -3.20 -4.28
C VAL A 61 5.80 -2.41 -4.76
N ARG A 62 6.99 -2.61 -4.16
CA ARG A 62 8.21 -1.92 -4.57
C ARG A 62 8.60 -2.24 -6.01
N ARG A 63 8.57 -3.51 -6.41
CA ARG A 63 8.83 -3.91 -7.80
C ARG A 63 7.79 -3.34 -8.77
N THR A 64 6.52 -3.33 -8.37
CA THR A 64 5.45 -2.79 -9.21
C THR A 64 5.59 -1.29 -9.40
N LEU A 65 6.00 -0.56 -8.35
CA LEU A 65 6.28 0.88 -8.45
C LEU A 65 7.46 1.19 -9.38
N GLU A 66 8.48 0.32 -9.47
CA GLU A 66 9.59 0.50 -10.42
C GLU A 66 9.12 0.50 -11.89
N ALA A 67 7.96 -0.10 -12.19
CA ALA A 67 7.37 -0.10 -13.53
C ALA A 67 6.51 1.14 -13.82
N ILE A 68 6.22 1.99 -12.82
CA ILE A 68 5.37 3.17 -12.97
C ILE A 68 6.28 4.41 -13.14
N PRO A 69 6.09 5.23 -14.19
CA PRO A 69 6.81 6.49 -14.33
C PRO A 69 6.44 7.46 -13.19
N ASP A 70 7.43 8.21 -12.69
CA ASP A 70 7.28 9.15 -11.56
C ASP A 70 6.81 8.50 -10.25
N ALA A 71 7.04 7.20 -10.07
CA ALA A 71 6.69 6.50 -8.85
C ALA A 71 7.46 7.01 -7.61
N PRO A 72 6.84 6.99 -6.42
CA PRO A 72 7.48 7.34 -5.17
C PRO A 72 8.69 6.47 -4.89
N LYS A 73 9.80 7.12 -4.51
CA LYS A 73 11.07 6.46 -4.20
C LYS A 73 11.05 5.66 -2.90
N ARG A 74 10.09 5.94 -2.02
CA ARG A 74 9.97 5.31 -0.70
C ARG A 74 8.57 4.82 -0.46
N VAL A 75 8.44 3.64 0.13
CA VAL A 75 7.16 3.09 0.57
C VAL A 75 7.23 2.84 2.07
N GLN A 76 6.22 3.28 2.80
CA GLN A 76 6.08 3.07 4.23
C GLN A 76 4.71 2.48 4.50
N VAL A 77 4.65 1.59 5.50
CA VAL A 77 3.39 1.05 6.02
C VAL A 77 3.21 1.57 7.43
N VAL A 78 2.05 2.15 7.72
CA VAL A 78 1.69 2.70 9.04
C VAL A 78 0.39 2.09 9.51
N VAL A 79 0.19 2.01 10.82
CA VAL A 79 -1.09 1.56 11.39
C VAL A 79 -2.03 2.77 11.49
N THR A 80 -3.24 2.64 10.98
CA THR A 80 -4.26 3.71 10.96
C THR A 80 -5.33 3.55 12.04
N ALA A 81 -5.36 2.42 12.77
CA ALA A 81 -6.18 2.33 13.97
C ALA A 81 -5.80 3.43 14.94
N ALA A 82 -6.80 4.23 15.34
CA ALA A 82 -6.66 5.13 16.48
C ALA A 82 -6.17 4.31 17.68
N PRO A 83 -5.28 4.85 18.54
CA PRO A 83 -4.95 4.19 19.79
C PRO A 83 -6.26 3.86 20.52
N PRO A 84 -6.38 2.69 21.18
CA PRO A 84 -7.55 2.41 22.00
C PRO A 84 -7.69 3.59 22.96
N ALA A 85 -8.84 4.28 22.90
CA ALA A 85 -9.15 5.31 23.87
C ALA A 85 -9.05 4.64 25.24
N ARG A 86 -8.01 5.01 26.02
CA ARG A 86 -7.89 4.60 27.41
C ARG A 86 -9.12 5.16 28.12
N ALA A 87 -10.09 4.31 28.40
CA ALA A 87 -11.15 4.56 29.37
C ALA A 87 -10.61 4.37 30.79
#